data_AF-A0A381W219-F1
#
_entry.id   AF-A0A381W219-F1
#
_cell.length_a   1.000
_cell.length_b   1.000
_cell.length_c   1.000
_cell.angle_alpha   90.00
_cell.angle_beta   90.00
_cell.angle_gamma   90.00
#
_symmetry.space_group_name_H-M   'P 1'
#
loop_
_entity.id
_entity.type
_entity.pdbx_description
1 polymer ?
#
loop_
_entity_poly.entity_id
_entity_poly.type
_entity_poly.pdbx_seq_one_letter_code
_entity_poly.pdbx_strand_id
1 'polypeptide(L)'
;MSIKAVDPDKPDPKQYILSVRDNGPGIESKHVPLAFGTVLYGSKFGLKQARGMFGLGATMAILYGQITTNRPVTVKSSTDGKIQDQFEMLLDIQKNKPVILKNQTKEV
;
A
#
# COMPACT_ATOMS: atom_id res chain seq x y z
N MET A 1 -3.51 -10.82 8.99
CA MET A 1 -2.41 -9.86 9.24
C MET A 1 -1.22 -10.63 9.78
N SER A 2 0.00 -10.33 9.33
CA SER A 2 1.23 -10.95 9.85
C SER A 2 2.33 -9.91 10.02
N ILE A 3 3.10 -10.01 11.09
CA ILE A 3 4.27 -9.18 11.37
C ILE A 3 5.48 -10.10 11.46
N LYS A 4 6.55 -9.79 10.72
CA LYS A 4 7.80 -10.55 10.75
C LYS A 4 8.97 -9.58 10.89
N ALA A 5 9.94 -9.89 11.76
CA ALA A 5 11.19 -9.13 11.80
C ALA A 5 11.95 -9.32 10.48
N VAL A 6 12.56 -8.25 9.96
CA VAL A 6 13.44 -8.33 8.80
C VAL A 6 14.70 -9.14 9.15
N ASP A 7 15.22 -8.90 10.35
CA ASP A 7 16.36 -9.58 10.95
C ASP A 7 15.96 -10.01 12.37
N PRO A 8 15.65 -11.30 12.60
CA PRO A 8 15.22 -11.79 13.91
C PRO A 8 16.29 -11.69 15.00
N ASP A 9 17.57 -11.75 14.62
CA ASP A 9 18.70 -11.90 15.55
C ASP A 9 19.23 -10.54 16.04
N LYS A 10 18.98 -9.46 15.30
CA LYS A 10 19.38 -8.10 15.66
C LYS A 10 18.72 -7.62 16.97
N PRO A 11 19.37 -6.87 17.87
CA PRO A 11 18.71 -6.27 19.04
C PRO A 11 17.74 -5.14 18.63
N ASP A 12 16.82 -4.78 19.54
CA ASP A 12 15.91 -3.66 19.33
C ASP A 12 16.63 -2.30 19.31
N PRO A 13 16.15 -1.31 18.53
CA PRO A 13 14.95 -1.37 17.67
C PRO A 13 15.17 -2.12 16.34
N LYS A 14 14.25 -3.04 16.01
CA LYS A 14 14.24 -3.81 14.75
C LYS A 14 13.26 -3.26 13.72
N GLN A 15 13.52 -3.57 12.46
CA GLN A 15 12.58 -3.35 11.36
C GLN A 15 11.66 -4.55 11.21
N TYR A 16 10.39 -4.30 10.92
CA TYR A 16 9.37 -5.33 10.74
C TYR A 16 8.65 -5.17 9.41
N ILE A 17 8.30 -6.29 8.79
CA ILE A 17 7.41 -6.36 7.64
C ILE A 17 6.00 -6.65 8.15
N LEU A 18 5.10 -5.71 7.95
CA LEU A 18 3.67 -5.88 8.16
C LEU A 18 3.02 -6.27 6.83
N SER A 19 2.29 -7.39 6.83
CA SER A 19 1.51 -7.82 5.66
C SER A 19 0.03 -8.01 6.03
N VAL A 20 -0.83 -7.41 5.21
CA VAL A 20 -2.28 -7.52 5.29
C VAL A 20 -2.78 -8.15 4.00
N ARG A 21 -3.71 -9.10 4.12
CA ARG A 21 -4.39 -9.76 3.00
C ARG A 21 -5.87 -9.80 3.32
N ASP A 22 -6.68 -9.52 2.32
CA ASP A 22 -8.13 -9.59 2.36
C ASP A 22 -8.64 -10.27 1.09
N ASN A 23 -9.91 -10.63 1.11
CA ASN A 23 -10.66 -11.20 0.00
C ASN A 23 -11.73 -10.22 -0.52
N GLY A 24 -11.43 -8.91 -0.45
CA GLY A 24 -12.31 -7.88 -0.96
C GLY A 24 -12.38 -7.85 -2.50
N PRO A 25 -13.11 -6.88 -3.06
CA PRO A 25 -13.31 -6.77 -4.51
C PRO A 25 -12.06 -6.35 -5.30
N GLY A 26 -10.94 -6.11 -4.62
CA GLY A 26 -9.75 -5.53 -5.23
C GLY A 26 -9.92 -4.07 -5.62
N ILE A 27 -8.90 -3.56 -6.31
CA ILE A 27 -8.80 -2.20 -6.84
C ILE A 27 -8.31 -2.33 -8.27
N GLU A 28 -8.96 -1.65 -9.21
CA GLU A 28 -8.50 -1.63 -10.61
C GLU A 28 -7.05 -1.13 -10.68
N SER A 29 -6.23 -1.79 -11.51
CA SER A 29 -4.80 -1.54 -11.69
C SER A 29 -4.42 -0.05 -11.71
N LYS A 30 -5.17 0.75 -12.49
CA LYS A 30 -4.95 2.20 -12.67
C LYS A 30 -5.08 3.01 -11.38
N HIS A 31 -5.86 2.52 -10.42
CA HIS A 31 -6.15 3.20 -9.15
C HIS A 31 -5.23 2.77 -8.02
N VAL A 32 -4.54 1.61 -8.13
CA VAL A 32 -3.69 1.08 -7.07
C VAL A 32 -2.59 2.07 -6.67
N PRO A 33 -1.78 2.64 -7.58
CA PRO A 33 -0.71 3.56 -7.17
C PRO A 33 -1.26 4.82 -6.51
N LEU A 34 -2.37 5.35 -7.00
CA LEU A 34 -2.99 6.56 -6.44
C LEU A 34 -3.59 6.30 -5.06
N ALA A 35 -4.25 5.15 -4.87
CA ALA A 35 -4.89 4.79 -3.61
C ALA A 35 -3.91 4.63 -2.44
N PHE A 36 -2.67 4.22 -2.72
CA PHE A 36 -1.67 3.98 -1.69
C PHE A 36 -0.54 5.02 -1.66
N GLY A 37 -0.40 5.83 -2.72
CA GLY A 37 0.69 6.78 -2.88
C GLY A 37 0.28 8.25 -2.96
N THR A 38 -1.02 8.55 -2.87
CA THR A 38 -1.55 9.92 -2.85
C THR A 38 -2.36 10.15 -1.58
N VAL A 39 -1.99 11.20 -0.86
CA VAL A 39 -2.68 11.71 0.32
C VAL A 39 -4.00 12.33 -0.12
N LEU A 40 -5.09 12.06 0.60
CA LEU A 40 -6.47 12.48 0.26
C LEU A 40 -7.00 11.89 -1.04
N TYR A 41 -6.60 10.67 -1.40
CA TYR A 41 -7.18 9.92 -2.51
C TYR A 41 -8.09 8.80 -1.99
N GLY A 42 -9.30 8.68 -2.56
CA GLY A 42 -10.20 7.57 -2.20
C GLY A 42 -11.62 7.70 -2.73
N SER A 43 -12.34 6.58 -2.71
CA SER A 43 -13.75 6.49 -3.14
C SER A 43 -14.75 6.84 -2.03
N LYS A 44 -14.29 7.35 -0.87
CA LYS A 44 -15.07 7.47 0.37
C LYS A 44 -15.50 8.90 0.75
N PHE A 45 -15.32 9.87 -0.14
CA PHE A 45 -15.67 11.27 0.13
C PHE A 45 -17.18 11.60 0.03
N GLY A 46 -17.99 10.69 -0.51
CA GLY A 46 -19.45 10.86 -0.52
C GLY A 46 -20.07 10.63 0.86
N LEU A 47 -21.30 11.12 1.03
CA LEU A 47 -22.11 10.88 2.23
C LEU A 47 -22.50 9.40 2.33
N LYS A 48 -21.68 8.62 3.04
CA LYS A 48 -21.96 7.21 3.34
C LYS A 48 -21.34 6.82 4.67
N GLN A 49 -22.02 5.96 5.42
CA GLN A 49 -21.44 5.36 6.62
C GLN A 49 -20.37 4.35 6.21
N ALA A 50 -19.10 4.67 6.44
CA ALA A 50 -17.97 3.79 6.17
C ALA A 50 -16.88 3.95 7.22
N ARG A 51 -16.08 2.91 7.44
CA ARG A 51 -14.84 3.03 8.21
C ARG A 51 -13.78 3.76 7.37
N GLY A 52 -13.20 4.82 7.96
CA GLY A 52 -12.24 5.72 7.32
C GLY A 52 -12.90 6.74 6.40
N MET A 53 -12.57 8.02 6.58
CA MET A 53 -13.23 9.15 5.90
C MET A 53 -12.30 9.93 4.97
N PHE A 54 -11.05 10.17 5.39
CA PHE A 54 -10.18 11.16 4.75
C PHE A 54 -9.26 10.63 3.64
N GLY A 55 -9.21 9.31 3.38
CA GLY A 55 -8.25 8.76 2.42
C GLY A 55 -6.78 8.94 2.85
N LEU A 56 -6.53 8.87 4.16
CA LEU A 56 -5.19 9.07 4.75
C LEU A 56 -4.58 7.78 5.31
N GLY A 57 -5.40 6.84 5.79
CA GLY A 57 -4.93 5.76 6.67
C GLY A 57 -3.77 4.93 6.11
N ALA A 58 -3.98 4.28 4.97
CA ALA A 58 -2.95 3.42 4.37
C ALA A 58 -1.73 4.23 3.91
N THR A 59 -1.96 5.38 3.26
CA THR A 59 -0.91 6.28 2.78
C THR A 59 0.00 6.74 3.91
N MET A 60 -0.54 7.06 5.10
CA MET A 60 0.25 7.48 6.25
C MET A 60 1.10 6.33 6.83
N ALA A 61 0.58 5.10 6.85
CA ALA A 61 1.36 3.94 7.29
C ALA A 61 2.55 3.67 6.35
N ILE A 62 2.32 3.79 5.04
CA ILE A 62 3.37 3.65 4.03
C ILE A 62 4.39 4.78 4.15
N LEU A 63 3.94 6.02 4.30
CA LEU A 63 4.81 7.18 4.47
C LEU A 63 5.71 7.04 5.70
N TYR A 64 5.16 6.61 6.84
CA TYR A 64 5.93 6.37 8.05
C TYR A 64 6.98 5.26 7.84
N GLY A 65 6.60 4.16 7.20
CA GLY A 65 7.52 3.08 6.83
C GLY A 65 8.65 3.57 5.92
N GLN A 66 8.34 4.39 4.92
CA GLN A 66 9.33 4.95 4.00
C GLN A 66 10.30 5.90 4.71
N ILE A 67 9.81 6.82 5.55
CA ILE A 67 10.67 7.77 6.28
C ILE A 67 11.62 7.05 7.23
N THR A 68 11.16 5.98 7.89
CA THR A 68 11.94 5.27 8.91
C THR A 68 12.86 4.18 8.34
N THR A 69 12.52 3.57 7.21
CA THR A 69 13.27 2.43 6.66
C THR A 69 13.85 2.66 5.27
N ASN A 70 13.40 3.70 4.56
CA ASN A 70 13.71 3.96 3.15
C ASN A 70 13.45 2.74 2.23
N ARG A 71 12.42 1.94 2.55
CA ARG A 71 12.01 0.77 1.77
C ARG A 71 10.71 1.05 1.01
N PRO A 72 10.55 0.50 -0.21
CA PRO A 72 9.31 0.61 -0.97
C PRO A 72 8.21 -0.27 -0.38
N VAL A 73 6.96 0.10 -0.64
CA VAL A 73 5.80 -0.75 -0.35
C VAL A 73 5.51 -1.67 -1.53
N THR A 74 5.10 -2.90 -1.24
CA THR A 74 4.52 -3.81 -2.23
C THR A 74 3.00 -3.87 -2.06
N VAL A 75 2.26 -3.59 -3.13
CA VAL A 75 0.81 -3.70 -3.17
C VAL A 75 0.41 -4.69 -4.26
N LYS A 76 -0.52 -5.60 -3.93
CA LYS A 76 -1.09 -6.56 -4.86
C LYS A 76 -2.60 -6.41 -4.89
N SER A 77 -3.19 -6.42 -6.08
CA SER A 77 -4.64 -6.39 -6.21
C SER A 77 -5.10 -7.20 -7.41
N SER A 78 -6.29 -7.78 -7.30
CA SER A 78 -6.98 -8.51 -8.37
C SER A 78 -8.47 -8.21 -8.24
N THR A 79 -9.13 -7.87 -9.34
CA THR A 79 -10.56 -7.56 -9.38
C THR A 79 -11.42 -8.73 -9.86
N ASP A 80 -10.83 -9.67 -10.60
CA ASP A 80 -11.51 -10.81 -11.21
C ASP A 80 -11.07 -12.16 -10.63
N GLY A 81 -10.07 -12.17 -9.73
CA GLY A 81 -9.47 -13.36 -9.15
C GLY A 81 -8.62 -14.17 -10.12
N LYS A 82 -8.40 -13.68 -11.34
CA LYS A 82 -7.60 -14.34 -12.40
C LYS A 82 -6.35 -13.57 -12.72
N ILE A 83 -6.43 -12.24 -12.76
CA ILE A 83 -5.31 -11.36 -13.06
C ILE A 83 -4.97 -10.59 -11.80
N GLN A 84 -3.71 -10.66 -11.37
CA GLN A 84 -3.19 -9.91 -10.24
C GLN A 84 -2.10 -8.95 -10.69
N ASP A 85 -2.31 -7.67 -10.40
CA ASP A 85 -1.32 -6.63 -10.55
C ASP A 85 -0.52 -6.46 -9.25
N GLN A 86 0.79 -6.38 -9.38
CA GLN A 86 1.73 -6.15 -8.30
C GLN A 86 2.54 -4.89 -8.58
N PHE A 87 2.48 -3.96 -7.63
CA PHE A 87 3.22 -2.70 -7.64
C PHE A 87 4.26 -2.70 -6.52
N GLU A 88 5.46 -2.23 -6.85
CA GLU A 88 6.47 -1.82 -5.88
C GLU A 88 6.71 -0.32 -6.05
N MET A 89 6.49 0.47 -5.00
CA MET A 89 6.46 1.93 -5.12
C MET A 89 6.92 2.66 -3.86
N LEU A 90 7.33 3.90 -4.07
CA LEU A 90 7.61 4.92 -3.05
C LEU A 90 6.63 6.09 -3.21
N LEU A 91 6.61 6.99 -2.24
CA LEU A 91 5.84 8.24 -2.26
C LEU A 91 6.80 9.41 -2.51
N ASP A 92 6.52 10.21 -3.53
CA ASP A 92 7.05 11.57 -3.66
C ASP A 92 6.25 12.49 -2.75
N ILE A 93 6.82 12.79 -1.59
CA ILE A 93 6.18 13.57 -0.52
C ILE A 93 5.92 15.01 -0.98
N GLN A 94 6.85 15.59 -1.74
CA GLN A 94 6.73 16.98 -2.18
C GLN A 94 5.64 17.15 -3.24
N LYS A 95 5.53 16.18 -4.16
CA LYS A 95 4.55 16.24 -5.25
C LYS A 95 3.23 15.54 -4.93
N ASN A 96 3.13 14.87 -3.78
CA ASN A 96 1.98 14.03 -3.38
C ASN A 96 1.63 12.99 -4.47
N LYS A 97 2.64 12.28 -4.97
CA LYS A 97 2.49 11.32 -6.08
C LYS A 97 3.19 9.98 -5.80
N PRO A 98 2.64 8.86 -6.26
CA PRO A 98 3.36 7.59 -6.26
C PRO A 98 4.54 7.63 -7.25
N VAL A 99 5.64 7.00 -6.85
CA VAL A 99 6.79 6.70 -7.70
C VAL A 99 6.84 5.18 -7.87
N ILE A 100 6.43 4.70 -9.04
CA ILE A 100 6.39 3.28 -9.34
C ILE A 100 7.80 2.82 -9.71
N LEU A 101 8.36 1.91 -8.90
CA LEU A 101 9.66 1.28 -9.17
C LEU A 101 9.50 0.04 -10.05
N LYS A 102 8.42 -0.71 -9.83
CA LYS A 102 8.13 -1.95 -10.55
C LYS A 102 6.63 -2.17 -10.67
N ASN A 103 6.21 -2.63 -11.85
CA ASN A 103 4.85 -3.10 -12.11
C ASN A 103 4.91 -4.47 -12.80
N GLN A 104 4.13 -5.43 -12.30
CA GLN A 104 3.99 -6.77 -12.89
C GLN A 104 2.55 -7.23 -12.83
N THR A 105 2.04 -7.67 -13.97
CA THR A 105 0.75 -8.35 -14.07
C THR A 105 1.00 -9.85 -14.21
N LYS A 106 0.28 -10.67 -13.44
CA LYS A 106 0.38 -12.14 -13.46
C LYS A 106 -1.00 -12.77 -13.44
N GLU A 107 -1.14 -13.89 -14.13
CA GLU A 107 -2.28 -14.80 -13.92
C GLU A 107 -2.11 -15.52 -12.58
N VAL A 108 -3.22 -15.68 -11.85
CA VAL A 108 -3.32 -16.24 -10.49
C VAL A 108 -3.78 -17.69 -10.54
#